data_AF-A0A7Y2GW92-F1
#
_entry.id   AF-A0A7Y2GW92-F1
#
_cell.length_a   1.000
_cell.length_b   1.000
_cell.length_c   1.000
_cell.angle_alpha   90.00
_cell.angle_beta   90.00
_cell.angle_gamma   90.00
#
_symmetry.space_group_name_H-M   'P 1'
#
loop_
_entity.id
_entity.type
_entity.pdbx_description
1 polymer ?
#
loop_
_entity_poly.entity_id
_entity_poly.type
_entity_poly.pdbx_seq_one_letter_code
_entity_poly.pdbx_strand_id
1 'polypeptide(L)'
;MTITKKSTVDPIIESMYICIEEKDYYGCIALLHKKILTKKTKFPILEYVTHELFRRIPEPCQIPFCDKVTQLNEMSSSVVTGTALQIRLDKHIEESITKSIEYIRHGNQWYHCDHISERVLGFALLNYPKVILPVLPSFLKENDKWMVRMVGVAGHYAVKKGLEKVYVEELFTLLIDNA
;
A
#
# COMPACT_ATOMS: atom_id res chain seq x y z
N MET A 1 -23.82 -3.60 4.43
CA MET A 1 -23.79 -2.16 4.10
C MET A 1 -22.55 -1.87 3.27
N THR A 2 -22.68 -1.11 2.17
CA THR A 2 -21.57 -0.73 1.28
C THR A 2 -21.28 0.76 1.45
N ILE A 3 -20.02 1.14 1.67
CA ILE A 3 -19.58 2.53 1.81
C ILE A 3 -19.05 3.04 0.47
N THR A 4 -19.70 4.08 -0.07
CA THR A 4 -19.43 4.58 -1.42
C THR A 4 -19.17 6.08 -1.51
N LYS A 5 -19.35 6.84 -0.41
CA LYS A 5 -19.27 8.31 -0.38
C LYS A 5 -18.41 8.79 0.79
N LYS A 6 -17.71 9.92 0.61
CA LYS A 6 -16.90 10.56 1.65
C LYS A 6 -17.74 11.00 2.86
N SER A 7 -18.92 11.59 2.61
CA SER A 7 -19.86 12.00 3.66
C SER A 7 -20.31 10.88 4.61
N THR A 8 -20.15 9.60 4.23
CA THR A 8 -20.42 8.47 5.12
C THR A 8 -19.27 8.21 6.10
N VAL A 9 -18.03 8.50 5.70
CA VAL A 9 -16.83 8.28 6.52
C VAL A 9 -16.35 9.52 7.24
N ASP A 10 -16.72 10.73 6.80
CA ASP A 10 -16.27 11.98 7.45
C ASP A 10 -16.56 11.99 8.97
N PRO A 11 -17.77 11.64 9.46
CA PRO A 11 -18.01 11.59 10.91
C PRO A 11 -17.17 10.53 11.66
N ILE A 12 -16.81 9.44 10.96
CA ILE A 12 -15.95 8.39 11.51
C ILE A 12 -14.51 8.90 11.58
N ILE A 13 -14.06 9.64 10.56
CA ILE A 13 -12.73 10.28 10.52
C ILE A 13 -12.60 11.29 11.65
N GLU A 14 -13.60 12.14 11.88
CA GLU A 14 -13.58 13.09 13.01
C GLU A 14 -13.43 12.37 14.36
N SER A 15 -14.09 11.22 14.53
CA SER A 15 -13.92 10.40 15.73
C SER A 15 -12.52 9.76 15.82
N MET A 16 -11.92 9.35 14.69
CA MET A 16 -10.54 8.85 14.63
C MET A 16 -9.51 9.95 14.93
N TYR A 17 -9.81 11.19 14.56
CA TYR A 17 -8.94 12.34 14.89
C TYR A 17 -8.82 12.56 16.39
N ILE A 18 -9.92 12.45 17.13
CA ILE A 18 -9.90 12.51 18.59
C ILE A 18 -8.95 11.44 19.15
N CYS A 19 -9.06 10.19 18.69
CA CYS A 19 -8.13 9.13 19.09
C CYS A 19 -6.67 9.46 18.78
N ILE A 20 -6.38 10.05 17.61
CA ILE A 20 -5.01 10.43 17.22
C ILE A 20 -4.47 11.56 18.12
N GLU A 21 -5.29 12.56 18.43
CA GLU A 21 -4.94 13.70 19.30
C GLU A 21 -4.65 13.23 20.73
N GLU A 22 -5.42 12.26 21.23
CA GLU A 22 -5.22 11.59 22.52
C GLU A 22 -4.09 10.55 22.51
N LYS A 23 -3.43 10.34 21.35
CA LYS A 23 -2.41 9.30 21.11
C LYS A 23 -2.92 7.87 21.32
N ASP A 24 -4.23 7.66 21.29
CA ASP A 24 -4.87 6.35 21.31
C ASP A 24 -4.95 5.75 19.89
N TYR A 25 -3.80 5.33 19.39
CA TYR A 25 -3.73 4.68 18.06
C TYR A 25 -4.46 3.33 18.03
N TYR A 26 -4.53 2.62 19.16
CA TYR A 26 -5.28 1.36 19.24
C TYR A 26 -6.79 1.59 19.12
N GLY A 27 -7.34 2.59 19.79
CA GLY A 27 -8.72 3.02 19.63
C GLY A 27 -9.02 3.49 18.21
N CYS A 28 -8.10 4.26 17.60
CA CYS A 28 -8.21 4.65 16.19
C CYS A 28 -8.30 3.43 15.26
N ILE A 29 -7.42 2.43 15.44
CA ILE A 29 -7.41 1.21 14.62
C ILE A 29 -8.68 0.39 14.86
N ALA A 30 -9.13 0.25 16.11
CA ALA A 30 -10.36 -0.45 16.43
C ALA A 30 -11.59 0.21 15.77
N LEU A 31 -11.62 1.53 15.75
CA LEU A 31 -12.68 2.30 15.08
C LEU A 31 -12.63 2.12 13.56
N LEU A 32 -11.43 2.25 12.97
CA LEU A 32 -11.18 2.00 11.54
C LEU A 32 -11.66 0.58 11.15
N HIS A 33 -11.29 -0.44 11.93
CA HIS A 33 -11.68 -1.83 11.67
C HIS A 33 -13.20 -2.02 11.71
N LYS A 34 -13.81 -1.64 12.84
CA LYS A 34 -15.23 -1.85 13.11
C LYS A 34 -16.15 -1.10 12.15
N LYS A 35 -15.76 0.12 11.76
CA LYS A 35 -16.64 1.02 11.00
C LYS A 35 -16.36 1.02 9.50
N ILE A 36 -15.14 0.71 9.07
CA ILE A 36 -14.73 0.87 7.67
C ILE A 36 -14.21 -0.46 7.09
N LEU A 37 -13.23 -1.10 7.73
CA LEU A 37 -12.53 -2.23 7.10
C LEU A 37 -13.40 -3.48 6.97
N THR A 38 -14.25 -3.76 7.97
CA THR A 38 -15.23 -4.86 7.96
C THR A 38 -16.45 -4.60 7.06
N LYS A 39 -16.50 -3.46 6.37
CA LYS A 39 -17.58 -3.08 5.45
C LYS A 39 -17.08 -3.13 4.02
N LYS A 40 -18.00 -3.38 3.07
CA LYS A 40 -17.67 -3.27 1.64
C LYS A 40 -17.46 -1.80 1.30
N THR A 41 -16.21 -1.34 1.32
CA THR A 41 -15.85 0.06 1.12
C THR A 41 -15.13 0.21 -0.22
N LYS A 42 -15.53 1.20 -1.04
CA LYS A 42 -14.84 1.49 -2.31
C LYS A 42 -13.40 1.92 -2.07
N PHE A 43 -12.47 1.49 -2.92
CA PHE A 43 -11.04 1.82 -2.77
C PHE A 43 -10.74 3.33 -2.73
N PRO A 44 -11.34 4.19 -3.56
CA PRO A 44 -11.15 5.63 -3.43
C PRO A 44 -11.56 6.22 -2.07
N ILE A 45 -12.49 5.56 -1.36
CA ILE A 45 -12.86 5.96 0.00
C ILE A 45 -11.82 5.48 1.02
N LEU A 46 -11.27 4.28 0.87
CA LEU A 46 -10.17 3.79 1.71
C LEU A 46 -8.91 4.66 1.54
N GLU A 47 -8.59 5.03 0.30
CA GLU A 47 -7.49 5.94 -0.02
C GLU A 47 -7.69 7.30 0.64
N TYR A 48 -8.90 7.88 0.50
CA TYR A 48 -9.25 9.14 1.15
C TYR A 48 -9.10 9.06 2.68
N VAL A 49 -9.67 8.05 3.33
CA VAL A 49 -9.53 7.84 4.78
C VAL A 49 -8.05 7.75 5.17
N THR A 50 -7.26 7.00 4.41
CA THR A 50 -5.83 6.84 4.71
C THR A 50 -5.08 8.17 4.62
N HIS A 51 -5.32 8.96 3.58
CA HIS A 51 -4.72 10.30 3.45
C HIS A 51 -5.10 11.23 4.61
N GLU A 52 -6.37 11.23 5.01
CA GLU A 52 -6.84 12.03 6.14
C GLU A 52 -6.13 11.64 7.46
N LEU A 53 -6.04 10.34 7.75
CA LEU A 53 -5.37 9.86 8.96
C LEU A 53 -3.86 10.13 8.92
N PHE A 54 -3.17 9.85 7.80
CA PHE A 54 -1.71 9.93 7.71
C PHE A 54 -1.18 11.36 7.65
N ARG A 55 -2.04 12.37 7.41
CA ARG A 55 -1.68 13.78 7.63
C ARG A 55 -1.56 14.13 9.11
N ARG A 56 -2.22 13.37 10.01
CA ARG A 56 -2.26 13.65 11.45
C ARG A 56 -1.45 12.66 12.29
N ILE A 57 -1.28 11.41 11.81
CA ILE A 57 -0.42 10.43 12.50
C ILE A 57 1.04 10.86 12.36
N PRO A 58 1.77 11.09 13.47
CA PRO A 58 3.19 11.44 13.44
C PRO A 58 4.02 10.37 12.73
N GLU A 59 5.03 10.80 11.99
CA GLU A 59 5.90 9.92 11.18
C GLU A 59 6.44 8.68 11.94
N PRO A 60 6.91 8.79 13.21
CA PRO A 60 7.38 7.62 13.97
C PRO A 60 6.28 6.60 14.31
N CYS A 61 5.01 7.00 14.26
CA CYS A 61 3.86 6.15 14.60
C CYS A 61 3.23 5.50 13.36
N GLN A 62 3.60 5.93 12.15
CA GLN A 62 2.95 5.48 10.91
C GLN A 62 3.21 3.99 10.62
N ILE A 63 4.45 3.51 10.73
CA ILE A 63 4.76 2.09 10.52
C ILE A 63 4.13 1.20 11.59
N PRO A 64 4.24 1.50 12.92
CA PRO A 64 3.52 0.76 13.94
C PRO A 64 2.00 0.70 13.70
N PHE A 65 1.40 1.79 13.20
CA PHE A 65 -0.01 1.82 12.82
C PHE A 65 -0.30 0.86 11.66
N CYS A 66 0.50 0.90 10.59
CA CYS A 66 0.39 -0.02 9.46
C CYS A 66 0.55 -1.49 9.89
N ASP A 67 1.53 -1.80 10.74
CA ASP A 67 1.76 -3.16 11.25
C ASP A 67 0.51 -3.73 11.92
N LYS A 68 -0.16 -2.91 12.74
CA LYS A 68 -1.40 -3.29 13.42
C LYS A 68 -2.60 -3.40 12.46
N VAL A 69 -2.70 -2.53 11.46
CA VAL A 69 -3.78 -2.62 10.45
C VAL A 69 -3.62 -3.87 9.58
N THR A 70 -2.39 -4.23 9.21
CA THR A 70 -2.07 -5.46 8.47
C THR A 70 -2.49 -6.71 9.26
N GLN A 71 -2.26 -6.73 10.58
CA GLN A 71 -2.65 -7.85 11.46
C GLN A 71 -4.16 -8.12 11.51
N LEU A 72 -5.00 -7.15 11.12
CA LEU A 72 -6.45 -7.34 11.04
C LEU A 72 -6.84 -8.28 9.88
N ASN A 73 -5.95 -8.48 8.90
CA ASN A 73 -6.10 -9.40 7.77
C ASN A 73 -7.40 -9.21 6.97
N GLU A 74 -7.90 -7.99 6.89
CA GLU A 74 -9.03 -7.64 6.03
C GLU A 74 -8.52 -7.30 4.63
N MET A 75 -9.30 -7.62 3.59
CA MET A 75 -8.96 -7.21 2.21
C MET A 75 -8.73 -5.70 2.10
N SER A 76 -9.56 -4.91 2.80
CA SER A 76 -9.48 -3.45 2.88
C SER A 76 -8.24 -2.97 3.63
N SER A 77 -7.67 -3.75 4.55
CA SER A 77 -6.39 -3.43 5.23
C SER A 77 -5.25 -3.28 4.23
N SER A 78 -5.20 -4.11 3.18
CA SER A 78 -4.16 -4.02 2.13
C SER A 78 -4.20 -2.70 1.36
N VAL A 79 -5.40 -2.16 1.15
CA VAL A 79 -5.57 -0.88 0.46
C VAL A 79 -5.09 0.25 1.36
N VAL A 80 -5.49 0.25 2.64
CA VAL A 80 -5.05 1.26 3.61
C VAL A 80 -3.53 1.23 3.80
N THR A 81 -2.95 0.05 4.01
CA THR A 81 -1.50 -0.09 4.24
C THR A 81 -0.71 0.21 2.97
N GLY A 82 -1.16 -0.23 1.79
CA GLY A 82 -0.54 0.13 0.52
C GLY A 82 -0.55 1.64 0.28
N THR A 83 -1.68 2.32 0.50
CA THR A 83 -1.78 3.79 0.35
C THR A 83 -0.92 4.51 1.40
N ALA A 84 -0.88 4.03 2.63
CA ALA A 84 -0.02 4.58 3.68
C ALA A 84 1.47 4.52 3.31
N LEU A 85 1.95 3.37 2.84
CA LEU A 85 3.33 3.20 2.39
C LEU A 85 3.62 4.05 1.14
N GLN A 86 2.65 4.20 0.23
CA GLN A 86 2.75 5.08 -0.92
C GLN A 86 2.96 6.54 -0.50
N ILE A 87 2.20 7.06 0.47
CA ILE A 87 2.35 8.42 1.01
C ILE A 87 3.78 8.66 1.53
N ARG A 88 4.40 7.63 2.10
CA ARG A 88 5.75 7.69 2.68
C ARG A 88 6.87 7.62 1.66
N LEU A 89 6.62 7.23 0.40
CA LEU A 89 7.67 6.96 -0.59
C LEU A 89 8.62 8.13 -0.83
N ASP A 90 8.12 9.37 -0.77
CA ASP A 90 8.93 10.58 -1.00
C ASP A 90 10.11 10.71 -0.02
N LYS A 91 9.92 10.25 1.22
CA LYS A 91 10.93 10.35 2.29
C LYS A 91 11.52 9.00 2.71
N HIS A 92 10.81 7.90 2.49
CA HIS A 92 11.12 6.58 3.03
C HIS A 92 10.98 5.47 2.00
N ILE A 93 11.50 5.68 0.78
CA ILE A 93 11.34 4.72 -0.33
C ILE A 93 11.76 3.30 0.04
N GLU A 94 12.92 3.12 0.67
CA GLU A 94 13.46 1.81 1.05
C GLU A 94 12.59 1.13 2.10
N GLU A 95 12.26 1.84 3.19
CA GLU A 95 11.40 1.30 4.24
C GLU A 95 10.00 0.96 3.71
N SER A 96 9.42 1.83 2.87
CA SER A 96 8.11 1.58 2.26
C SER A 96 8.10 0.31 1.40
N ILE A 97 9.14 0.08 0.62
CA ILE A 97 9.26 -1.13 -0.21
C ILE A 97 9.45 -2.36 0.67
N THR A 98 10.37 -2.32 1.63
CA THR A 98 10.61 -3.44 2.56
C THR A 98 9.35 -3.82 3.33
N LYS A 99 8.63 -2.85 3.90
CA LYS A 99 7.37 -3.11 4.60
C LYS A 99 6.27 -3.62 3.67
N SER A 100 6.24 -3.17 2.41
CA SER A 100 5.29 -3.71 1.44
C SER A 100 5.52 -5.20 1.17
N ILE A 101 6.79 -5.63 1.08
CA ILE A 101 7.17 -7.04 0.95
C ILE A 101 6.74 -7.84 2.18
N GLU A 102 7.02 -7.32 3.38
CA GLU A 102 6.60 -7.95 4.65
C GLU A 102 5.06 -8.14 4.71
N TYR A 103 4.29 -7.10 4.36
CA TYR A 103 2.83 -7.15 4.42
C TYR A 103 2.22 -8.09 3.39
N ILE A 104 2.80 -8.14 2.18
CA ILE A 104 2.37 -9.09 1.14
C ILE A 104 2.62 -10.54 1.60
N ARG A 105 3.82 -10.81 2.14
CA ARG A 105 4.18 -12.13 2.67
C ARG A 105 3.29 -12.54 3.84
N HIS A 106 3.05 -11.62 4.76
CA HIS A 106 2.18 -11.87 5.91
C HIS A 106 0.75 -12.18 5.49
N GLY A 107 0.19 -11.38 4.58
CA GLY A 107 -1.16 -11.58 4.07
C GLY A 107 -1.30 -12.89 3.29
N ASN A 108 -0.29 -13.29 2.53
CA ASN A 108 -0.23 -14.57 1.79
C ASN A 108 -1.51 -14.83 0.94
N GLN A 109 -2.09 -13.79 0.37
CA GLN A 109 -3.25 -13.85 -0.53
C GLN A 109 -3.01 -12.97 -1.75
N TRP A 110 -3.59 -13.36 -2.89
CA TRP A 110 -3.42 -12.65 -4.15
C TRP A 110 -3.85 -11.18 -4.07
N TYR A 111 -4.92 -10.87 -3.35
CA TYR A 111 -5.43 -9.51 -3.24
C TYR A 111 -4.54 -8.62 -2.35
N HIS A 112 -3.85 -9.19 -1.35
CA HIS A 112 -2.85 -8.44 -0.58
C HIS A 112 -1.69 -8.04 -1.49
N CYS A 113 -1.18 -9.01 -2.25
CA CYS A 113 -0.15 -8.77 -3.26
C CYS A 113 -0.58 -7.67 -4.22
N ASP A 114 -1.73 -7.82 -4.88
CA ASP A 114 -2.14 -6.91 -5.95
C ASP A 114 -2.37 -5.48 -5.42
N HIS A 115 -3.15 -5.34 -4.35
CA HIS A 115 -3.49 -4.01 -3.82
C HIS A 115 -2.28 -3.23 -3.33
N ILE A 116 -1.34 -3.91 -2.64
CA ILE A 116 -0.13 -3.27 -2.11
C ILE A 116 0.86 -3.01 -3.25
N SER A 117 1.05 -3.96 -4.17
CA SER A 117 2.03 -3.84 -5.26
C SER A 117 1.70 -2.68 -6.19
N GLU A 118 0.43 -2.50 -6.58
CA GLU A 118 0.02 -1.36 -7.42
C GLU A 118 0.33 0.00 -6.74
N ARG A 119 0.06 0.09 -5.44
CA ARG A 119 0.16 1.35 -4.68
C ARG A 119 1.58 1.70 -4.30
N VAL A 120 2.40 0.71 -3.99
CA VAL A 120 3.77 0.92 -3.50
C VAL A 120 4.75 0.77 -4.65
N LEU A 121 5.05 -0.47 -5.07
CA LEU A 121 6.08 -0.71 -6.07
C LEU A 121 5.68 -0.18 -7.46
N GLY A 122 4.40 -0.29 -7.85
CA GLY A 122 3.89 0.22 -9.12
C GLY A 122 3.97 1.74 -9.21
N PHE A 123 3.56 2.43 -8.16
CA PHE A 123 3.74 3.88 -8.06
C PHE A 123 5.21 4.27 -8.01
N ALA A 124 6.03 3.56 -7.25
CA ALA A 124 7.45 3.86 -7.14
C ALA A 124 8.17 3.64 -8.48
N LEU A 125 7.84 2.59 -9.23
CA LEU A 125 8.38 2.32 -10.55
C LEU A 125 8.00 3.41 -11.55
N LEU A 126 6.76 3.91 -11.48
CA LEU A 126 6.28 5.00 -12.32
C LEU A 126 7.00 6.33 -12.05
N ASN A 127 7.24 6.66 -10.77
CA ASN A 127 7.72 7.99 -10.38
C ASN A 127 9.24 8.05 -10.11
N TYR A 128 9.86 6.93 -9.78
CA TYR A 128 11.27 6.80 -9.45
C TYR A 128 11.95 5.63 -10.19
N PRO A 129 11.76 5.47 -11.52
CA PRO A 129 12.21 4.27 -12.25
C PRO A 129 13.71 4.00 -12.11
N LYS A 130 14.54 5.05 -12.10
CA LYS A 130 15.99 4.94 -11.92
C LYS A 130 16.42 4.37 -10.56
N VAL A 131 15.56 4.50 -9.56
CA VAL A 131 15.78 3.95 -8.20
C VAL A 131 15.24 2.53 -8.12
N ILE A 132 14.09 2.28 -8.73
CA ILE A 132 13.37 1.01 -8.57
C ILE A 132 13.87 -0.09 -9.50
N LEU A 133 14.14 0.20 -10.78
CA LEU A 133 14.56 -0.82 -11.74
C LEU A 133 15.80 -1.62 -11.28
N PRO A 134 16.86 -0.99 -10.71
CA PRO A 134 18.04 -1.72 -10.24
C PRO A 134 17.77 -2.70 -9.10
N VAL A 135 16.68 -2.55 -8.33
CA VAL A 135 16.35 -3.43 -7.21
C VAL A 135 15.41 -4.59 -7.59
N LEU A 136 14.69 -4.48 -8.71
CA LEU A 136 13.79 -5.56 -9.14
C LEU A 136 14.47 -6.93 -9.36
N PRO A 137 15.72 -7.02 -9.87
CA PRO A 137 16.40 -8.31 -10.00
C PRO A 137 16.53 -9.09 -8.69
N SER A 138 16.69 -8.42 -7.54
CA SER A 138 16.80 -9.14 -6.26
C SER A 138 15.47 -9.80 -5.88
N PHE A 139 14.34 -9.15 -6.16
CA PHE A 139 13.01 -9.69 -5.87
C PHE A 139 12.69 -10.92 -6.73
N LEU A 140 13.15 -10.93 -7.99
CA LEU A 140 12.91 -12.03 -8.91
C LEU A 140 13.76 -13.28 -8.63
N LYS A 141 14.92 -13.11 -7.99
CA LYS A 141 15.80 -14.23 -7.60
C LYS A 141 15.34 -14.95 -6.34
N GLU A 142 14.52 -14.28 -5.53
CA GLU A 142 13.91 -14.91 -4.36
C GLU A 142 12.92 -15.98 -4.86
N ASN A 143 13.05 -17.23 -4.40
CA ASN A 143 12.10 -18.31 -4.72
C ASN A 143 10.78 -18.12 -3.96
N ASP A 144 10.16 -16.96 -4.15
CA ASP A 144 8.94 -16.49 -3.52
C ASP A 144 7.96 -16.04 -4.61
N LYS A 145 6.89 -16.82 -4.78
CA LYS A 145 5.82 -16.56 -5.76
C LYS A 145 5.21 -15.16 -5.61
N TRP A 146 5.23 -14.59 -4.40
CA TRP A 146 4.67 -13.26 -4.17
C TRP A 146 5.57 -12.15 -4.69
N MET A 147 6.89 -12.33 -4.67
CA MET A 147 7.83 -11.35 -5.21
C MET A 147 7.72 -11.28 -6.73
N VAL A 148 7.68 -12.43 -7.40
CA VAL A 148 7.44 -12.51 -8.85
C VAL A 148 6.11 -11.85 -9.22
N ARG A 149 5.03 -12.15 -8.48
CA ARG A 149 3.72 -11.52 -8.71
C ARG A 149 3.75 -10.01 -8.45
N MET A 150 4.40 -9.57 -7.38
CA MET A 150 4.53 -8.15 -7.01
C MET A 150 5.20 -7.36 -8.13
N VAL A 151 6.31 -7.86 -8.69
CA VAL A 151 7.00 -7.23 -9.81
C VAL A 151 6.09 -7.18 -11.05
N GLY A 152 5.40 -8.28 -11.38
CA GLY A 152 4.47 -8.31 -12.51
C GLY A 152 3.31 -7.32 -12.39
N VAL A 153 2.68 -7.24 -11.21
CA VAL A 153 1.58 -6.30 -10.94
C VAL A 153 2.07 -4.85 -10.99
N ALA A 154 3.19 -4.55 -10.33
CA ALA A 154 3.79 -3.22 -10.33
C ALA A 154 4.16 -2.77 -11.75
N GLY A 155 4.77 -3.66 -12.53
CA GLY A 155 5.11 -3.44 -13.93
C GLY A 155 3.88 -3.14 -14.78
N HIS A 156 2.85 -3.97 -14.69
CA HIS A 156 1.59 -3.74 -15.41
C HIS A 156 0.99 -2.37 -15.06
N TYR A 157 0.94 -2.03 -13.76
CA TYR A 157 0.45 -0.74 -13.29
C TYR A 157 1.23 0.42 -13.89
N ALA A 158 2.56 0.42 -13.76
CA ALA A 158 3.41 1.52 -14.20
C ALA A 158 3.32 1.74 -15.71
N VAL A 159 3.38 0.66 -16.50
CA VAL A 159 3.23 0.72 -17.97
C VAL A 159 1.87 1.30 -18.36
N LYS A 160 0.78 0.80 -17.75
CA LYS A 160 -0.58 1.30 -17.99
C LYS A 160 -0.74 2.77 -17.62
N LYS A 161 0.05 3.27 -16.68
CA LYS A 161 0.03 4.67 -16.20
C LYS A 161 1.01 5.59 -16.93
N GLY A 162 1.72 5.10 -17.93
CA GLY A 162 2.57 5.92 -18.80
C GLY A 162 4.05 5.94 -18.39
N LEU A 163 4.57 4.84 -17.84
CA LEU A 163 6.02 4.66 -17.69
C LEU A 163 6.72 4.92 -19.04
N GLU A 164 7.81 5.70 -19.01
CA GLU A 164 8.54 6.07 -20.23
C GLU A 164 9.08 4.85 -20.97
N LYS A 165 9.07 4.91 -22.30
CA LYS A 165 9.41 3.78 -23.18
C LYS A 165 10.76 3.13 -22.84
N VAL A 166 11.78 3.92 -22.51
CA VAL A 166 13.12 3.39 -22.15
C VAL A 166 13.06 2.48 -20.92
N TYR A 167 12.26 2.85 -19.92
CA TYR A 167 12.09 2.05 -18.70
C TYR A 167 11.13 0.86 -18.91
N VAL A 168 10.19 0.97 -19.85
CA VAL A 168 9.36 -0.18 -20.27
C VAL A 168 10.22 -1.25 -20.93
N GLU A 169 11.14 -0.87 -21.81
CA GLU A 169 12.07 -1.80 -22.46
C GLU A 169 12.97 -2.48 -21.43
N GLU A 170 13.55 -1.72 -20.49
CA GLU A 170 14.37 -2.27 -19.40
C GLU A 170 13.61 -3.26 -18.51
N LEU A 171 12.39 -2.89 -18.10
CA LEU A 171 11.51 -3.77 -17.32
C LEU A 171 11.16 -5.05 -18.11
N PHE A 172 10.91 -4.94 -19.41
CA PHE A 172 10.55 -6.08 -20.25
C PHE A 172 11.72 -7.06 -20.39
N THR A 173 12.94 -6.56 -20.63
CA THR A 173 14.15 -7.39 -20.64
C THR A 173 14.35 -8.10 -19.32
N LEU A 174 14.24 -7.37 -18.20
CA LEU A 174 14.33 -7.95 -16.86
C LEU A 174 13.35 -9.12 -16.66
N LEU A 175 12.10 -8.96 -17.08
CA LEU A 175 11.07 -9.98 -16.92
C LEU A 175 11.34 -11.22 -17.80
N ILE A 176 11.87 -11.05 -19.02
CA ILE A 176 12.22 -12.17 -19.90
C ILE A 176 13.40 -12.98 -19.32
N ASP A 177 14.42 -12.29 -18.81
CA ASP A 177 15.63 -12.93 -18.30
C ASP A 177 15.38 -13.77 -17.02
N ASN A 178 14.22 -13.58 -16.39
CA ASN A 178 13.81 -14.26 -15.15
C ASN A 178 12.45 -14.97 -15.28
N ALA A 179 11.99 -15.21 -16.52
CA ALA A 179 10.75 -15.94 -16.82
C ALA A 179 10.90 -17.47 -16.79
#